data_AF-A0A381MAQ7-F1
#
_entry.id   AF-A0A381MAQ7-F1
#
_cell.length_a   1.000
_cell.length_b   1.000
_cell.length_c   1.000
_cell.angle_alpha   90.00
_cell.angle_beta   90.00
_cell.angle_gamma   90.00
#
_symmetry.space_group_name_H-M   'P 1'
#
loop_
_entity.id
_entity.type
_entity.pdbx_description
1 polymer ?
#
loop_
_entity_poly.entity_id
_entity_poly.type
_entity_poly.pdbx_seq_one_letter_code
_entity_poly.pdbx_strand_id
1 'polypeptide(L)'
;MPGKEVKKATQPAKAASPYKKPAVASHFAARPKNFGIGQDVPYARDLSRFMRWPTFVTMQRKKRVLQRRLKVPPALNQFTKVLDRASRNEALKLIKKYAPETRKARRERLHKAAEEKKKDPKKTVSTRAPLAVVTGLQEVTRAIEKKQARMVVIANNVDPVELVLWMPNLCRANKIPYAIVKDMARLGDAIGRKTATCVAITDVNAEDEATLKNLIRSVNARFLSRSDVIRRQWGGLQLSLRSRAELRKKHARNAGVDAAAIIQ
;
A
#
# COMPACT_ATOMS: atom_id res chain seq x y z
N MET A 1 -26.44 3.90 14.38
CA MET A 1 -25.98 4.87 15.41
C MET A 1 -26.11 6.26 14.82
N PRO A 2 -27.15 7.03 15.19
CA PRO A 2 -27.30 8.41 14.74
C PRO A 2 -26.13 9.25 15.25
N GLY A 3 -25.60 10.12 14.38
CA GLY A 3 -24.42 10.94 14.66
C GLY A 3 -24.68 11.90 15.82
N LYS A 4 -23.72 11.96 16.74
CA LYS A 4 -23.72 12.83 17.92
C LYS A 4 -23.81 14.30 17.46
N GLU A 5 -24.95 14.95 17.68
CA GLU A 5 -25.12 16.38 17.42
C GLU A 5 -24.17 17.20 18.29
N VAL A 6 -23.36 18.03 17.65
CA VAL A 6 -22.47 18.96 18.32
C VAL A 6 -23.31 20.13 18.82
N LYS A 7 -23.56 20.19 20.13
CA LYS A 7 -24.19 21.36 20.78
C LYS A 7 -23.35 22.60 20.49
N LYS A 8 -23.88 23.50 19.68
CA LYS A 8 -23.26 24.80 19.37
C LYS A 8 -23.41 25.68 20.61
N ALA A 9 -22.31 25.95 21.31
CA ALA A 9 -22.31 26.84 22.45
C ALA A 9 -22.73 28.25 22.02
N THR A 10 -23.82 28.76 22.59
CA THR A 10 -24.31 30.11 22.39
C THR A 10 -23.27 31.07 22.98
N GLN A 11 -22.61 31.86 22.14
CA GLN A 11 -21.72 32.90 22.66
C GLN A 11 -22.53 33.96 23.41
N PRO A 12 -22.07 34.44 24.58
CA PRO A 12 -22.76 35.49 25.31
C PRO A 12 -22.80 36.76 24.45
N ALA A 13 -23.99 37.38 24.37
CA ALA A 13 -24.20 38.61 23.64
C ALA A 13 -23.23 39.68 24.18
N LYS A 14 -22.33 40.18 23.33
CA LYS A 14 -21.45 41.29 23.67
C LYS A 14 -22.33 42.52 23.95
N ALA A 15 -22.21 43.06 25.16
CA ALA A 15 -22.86 44.31 25.54
C ALA A 15 -22.54 45.40 24.52
N ALA A 16 -23.58 46.11 24.05
CA ALA A 16 -23.43 47.18 23.09
C ALA A 16 -22.59 48.31 23.71
N SER A 17 -21.49 48.66 23.06
CA SER A 17 -20.66 49.79 23.46
C SER A 17 -21.49 51.09 23.43
N PRO A 18 -21.49 51.92 24.50
CA PRO A 18 -22.32 53.12 24.61
C PRO A 18 -21.86 54.26 23.67
N TYR A 19 -20.73 54.10 22.99
CA TYR A 19 -20.26 55.05 21.98
C TYR A 19 -20.36 54.42 20.58
N LYS A 20 -21.39 54.79 19.82
CA LYS A 20 -21.35 54.71 18.36
C LYS A 20 -20.36 55.76 17.89
N LYS A 21 -19.08 55.39 17.72
CA LYS A 21 -18.15 56.23 16.96
C LYS A 21 -18.82 56.51 15.60
N PRO A 22 -18.99 57.78 15.19
CA PRO A 22 -19.47 58.08 13.85
C PRO A 22 -18.54 57.36 12.88
N ALA A 23 -19.12 56.56 11.98
CA ALA A 23 -18.34 55.84 10.98
C ALA A 23 -17.62 56.88 10.14
N VAL A 24 -16.33 57.09 10.41
CA VAL A 24 -15.48 57.91 9.56
C VAL A 24 -15.61 57.32 8.17
N ALA A 25 -16.06 58.12 7.19
CA ALA A 25 -16.25 57.68 5.82
C ALA A 25 -14.91 57.12 5.31
N SER A 26 -14.79 55.80 5.34
CA SER A 26 -13.62 55.09 4.83
C SER A 26 -13.43 55.52 3.38
N HIS A 27 -12.25 56.07 3.06
CA HIS A 27 -11.89 56.42 1.68
C HIS A 27 -11.85 55.18 0.76
N PHE A 28 -11.92 53.98 1.33
CA PHE A 28 -12.03 52.72 0.60
C PHE A 28 -13.48 52.45 0.22
N ALA A 29 -13.79 52.56 -1.07
CA ALA A 29 -15.03 52.09 -1.67
C ALA A 29 -14.95 50.60 -2.01
N ALA A 30 -16.01 49.84 -1.72
CA ALA A 30 -16.12 48.45 -2.16
C ALA A 30 -16.24 48.40 -3.68
N ARG A 31 -15.41 47.59 -4.34
CA ARG A 31 -15.44 47.35 -5.79
C ARG A 31 -15.66 45.86 -6.07
N PRO A 32 -16.89 45.35 -5.89
CA PRO A 32 -17.19 43.96 -6.17
C PRO A 32 -17.03 43.67 -7.66
N LYS A 33 -16.42 42.53 -7.98
CA LYS A 33 -16.27 42.04 -9.36
C LYS A 33 -17.27 40.93 -9.62
N ASN A 34 -17.86 40.91 -10.81
CA ASN A 34 -18.72 39.84 -11.27
C ASN A 34 -17.92 38.89 -12.17
N PHE A 35 -17.74 37.64 -11.75
CA PHE A 35 -16.97 36.63 -12.49
C PHE A 35 -17.85 35.71 -13.36
N GLY A 36 -19.05 36.17 -13.72
CA GLY A 36 -19.90 35.53 -14.72
C GLY A 36 -19.27 35.51 -16.11
N ILE A 37 -19.88 34.76 -17.03
CA ILE A 37 -19.41 34.66 -18.41
C ILE A 37 -19.50 36.05 -19.07
N GLY A 38 -18.40 36.53 -19.66
CA GLY A 38 -18.34 37.82 -20.36
C GLY A 38 -18.22 39.06 -19.47
N GLN A 39 -17.99 38.90 -18.17
CA GLN A 39 -17.88 39.98 -17.18
C GLN A 39 -16.40 40.21 -16.79
N ASP A 40 -16.12 40.49 -15.51
CA ASP A 40 -14.77 40.78 -15.03
C ASP A 40 -13.80 39.59 -15.13
N VAL A 41 -12.52 39.88 -15.32
CA VAL A 41 -11.45 38.86 -15.34
C VAL A 41 -11.37 38.16 -13.97
N PRO A 42 -11.49 36.81 -13.93
CA PRO A 42 -11.40 36.07 -12.68
C PRO A 42 -9.99 36.09 -12.11
N TYR A 43 -9.90 35.96 -10.79
CA TYR A 43 -8.63 35.73 -10.10
C TYR A 43 -7.98 34.41 -10.53
N ALA A 44 -6.67 34.28 -10.33
CA ALA A 44 -5.94 33.06 -10.66
C ALA A 44 -6.49 31.84 -9.88
N ARG A 45 -6.81 30.76 -10.60
CA ARG A 45 -7.34 29.49 -10.03
C ARG A 45 -6.37 28.35 -10.28
N ASP A 46 -6.52 27.25 -9.54
CA ASP A 46 -5.76 26.03 -9.82
C ASP A 46 -6.14 25.44 -11.20
N LEU A 47 -5.18 25.44 -12.12
CA LEU A 47 -5.32 24.91 -13.47
C LEU A 47 -4.80 23.48 -13.61
N SER A 48 -4.38 22.82 -12.53
CA SER A 48 -3.75 21.48 -12.55
C SER A 48 -4.54 20.42 -13.33
N ARG A 49 -5.88 20.50 -13.33
CA ARG A 49 -6.79 19.61 -14.07
C ARG A 49 -6.89 19.91 -15.56
N PHE A 50 -6.66 21.16 -15.95
CA PHE A 50 -6.82 21.67 -17.33
C PHE A 50 -5.48 21.90 -18.04
N MET A 51 -4.38 21.82 -17.30
CA MET A 51 -3.03 21.94 -17.83
C MET A 51 -2.68 20.79 -18.78
N ARG A 52 -1.95 21.11 -19.85
CA ARG A 52 -1.27 20.12 -20.68
C ARG A 52 -0.03 19.63 -19.95
N TRP A 53 -0.11 18.42 -19.39
CA TRP A 53 1.00 17.82 -18.64
C TRP A 53 2.14 17.34 -19.56
N PRO A 54 3.41 17.39 -19.10
CA PRO A 54 4.52 16.76 -19.79
C PRO A 54 4.24 15.28 -20.15
N THR A 55 4.86 14.81 -21.23
CA THR A 55 4.59 13.48 -21.81
C THR A 55 4.81 12.36 -20.81
N PHE A 56 5.89 12.37 -20.02
CA PHE A 56 6.18 11.35 -19.02
C PHE A 56 5.10 11.23 -17.93
N VAL A 57 4.55 12.36 -17.46
CA VAL A 57 3.44 12.40 -16.49
C VAL A 57 2.19 11.80 -17.12
N THR A 58 1.89 12.22 -18.35
CA THR A 58 0.74 11.74 -19.11
C THR A 58 0.83 10.23 -19.36
N MET A 59 2.00 9.72 -19.74
CA MET A 59 2.26 8.30 -19.96
C MET A 59 2.05 7.47 -18.69
N GLN A 60 2.59 7.89 -17.55
CA GLN A 60 2.40 7.20 -16.27
C GLN A 60 0.92 7.16 -15.84
N ARG A 61 0.20 8.29 -15.99
CA ARG A 61 -1.23 8.37 -15.69
C ARG A 61 -2.06 7.50 -16.65
N LYS A 62 -1.80 7.56 -17.95
CA LYS A 62 -2.46 6.73 -18.97
C LYS A 62 -2.20 5.24 -18.73
N LYS A 63 -0.97 4.84 -18.40
CA LYS A 63 -0.62 3.45 -18.02
C LYS A 63 -1.52 2.96 -16.88
N ARG A 64 -1.67 3.74 -15.81
CA ARG A 64 -2.54 3.39 -14.67
C ARG A 64 -4.02 3.34 -15.02
N VAL A 65 -4.50 4.24 -15.89
CA VAL A 65 -5.89 4.20 -16.37
C VAL A 65 -6.11 2.95 -17.22
N LEU A 66 -5.21 2.63 -18.15
CA LEU A 66 -5.31 1.47 -19.02
C LEU A 66 -5.35 0.16 -18.20
N GLN A 67 -4.45 0.02 -17.22
CA GLN A 67 -4.43 -1.14 -16.30
C GLN A 67 -5.74 -1.35 -15.53
N ARG A 68 -6.51 -0.28 -15.26
CA ARG A 68 -7.83 -0.38 -14.61
C ARG A 68 -8.95 -0.69 -15.59
N ARG A 69 -8.82 -0.28 -16.86
CA ARG A 69 -9.84 -0.41 -17.90
C ARG A 69 -9.88 -1.79 -18.52
N LEU A 70 -8.70 -2.34 -18.81
CA LEU A 70 -8.59 -3.65 -19.43
C LEU A 70 -9.07 -4.75 -18.48
N LYS A 71 -9.58 -5.84 -19.04
CA LYS A 71 -9.89 -7.06 -18.30
C LYS A 71 -8.57 -7.73 -17.92
N VAL A 72 -8.30 -7.83 -16.62
CA VAL A 72 -7.02 -8.33 -16.10
C VAL A 72 -7.16 -9.81 -15.73
N PRO A 73 -6.31 -10.71 -16.29
CA PRO A 73 -6.31 -12.13 -15.95
C PRO A 73 -6.11 -12.37 -14.45
N PRO A 74 -6.69 -13.44 -13.88
CA PRO A 74 -6.56 -13.76 -12.45
C PRO A 74 -5.10 -13.86 -11.97
N ALA A 75 -4.20 -14.40 -12.81
CA ALA A 75 -2.77 -14.50 -12.53
C ALA A 75 -2.07 -13.14 -12.30
N LEU A 76 -2.57 -12.06 -12.90
CA LEU A 76 -2.10 -10.71 -12.65
C LEU A 76 -2.93 -10.03 -11.55
N ASN A 77 -4.23 -10.29 -11.52
CA ASN A 77 -5.15 -9.71 -10.55
C ASN A 77 -4.84 -10.12 -9.11
N GLN A 78 -4.20 -11.27 -8.89
CA GLN A 78 -3.80 -11.70 -7.54
C GLN A 78 -2.91 -10.68 -6.81
N PHE A 79 -2.07 -9.91 -7.53
CA PHE A 79 -1.23 -8.86 -6.93
C PHE A 79 -2.01 -7.62 -6.47
N THR A 80 -3.27 -7.48 -6.86
CA THR A 80 -4.16 -6.45 -6.30
C THR A 80 -4.65 -6.81 -4.91
N LYS A 81 -4.68 -8.10 -4.58
CA LYS A 81 -5.08 -8.61 -3.27
C LYS A 81 -3.87 -8.56 -2.36
N VAL A 82 -3.72 -7.49 -1.60
CA VAL A 82 -2.62 -7.31 -0.66
C VAL A 82 -3.04 -7.61 0.77
N LEU A 83 -2.07 -7.90 1.63
CA LEU A 83 -2.24 -7.96 3.08
C LEU A 83 -2.73 -6.60 3.61
N ASP A 84 -3.62 -6.63 4.60
CA ASP A 84 -4.14 -5.42 5.23
C ASP A 84 -3.04 -4.65 5.97
N ARG A 85 -3.33 -3.41 6.34
CA ARG A 85 -2.34 -2.49 6.92
C ARG A 85 -1.77 -3.00 8.25
N ALA A 86 -2.59 -3.63 9.08
CA ALA A 86 -2.20 -4.06 10.42
C ALA A 86 -1.26 -5.26 10.33
N SER A 87 -1.70 -6.35 9.69
CA SER A 87 -0.88 -7.56 9.53
C SER A 87 0.38 -7.31 8.70
N ARG A 88 0.33 -6.39 7.72
CA ARG A 88 1.53 -5.97 7.00
C ARG A 88 2.56 -5.30 7.92
N ASN A 89 2.12 -4.39 8.78
CA ASN A 89 3.05 -3.68 9.67
C ASN A 89 3.69 -4.65 10.67
N GLU A 90 2.93 -5.61 11.18
CA GLU A 90 3.43 -6.68 12.04
C GLU A 90 4.47 -7.54 11.31
N ALA A 91 4.16 -7.99 10.09
CA ALA A 91 5.11 -8.72 9.25
C ALA A 91 6.41 -7.93 9.01
N LEU A 92 6.32 -6.63 8.70
CA LEU A 92 7.48 -5.78 8.45
C LEU A 92 8.31 -5.54 9.71
N LYS A 93 7.69 -5.42 10.89
CA LYS A 93 8.42 -5.34 12.17
C LYS A 93 9.23 -6.60 12.42
N LEU A 94 8.62 -7.78 12.20
CA LEU A 94 9.30 -9.06 12.33
C LEU A 94 10.47 -9.17 11.33
N ILE A 95 10.24 -8.87 10.05
CA ILE A 95 11.29 -8.88 9.02
C ILE A 95 12.44 -7.94 9.37
N LYS A 96 12.14 -6.75 9.91
CA LYS A 96 13.16 -5.78 10.33
C LYS A 96 14.00 -6.27 11.50
N LYS A 97 13.41 -7.01 12.44
CA LYS A 97 14.14 -7.64 13.56
C LYS A 97 15.16 -8.67 13.05
N TYR A 98 14.76 -9.45 12.04
CA TYR A 98 15.60 -10.47 11.38
C TYR A 98 16.27 -9.95 10.10
N ALA A 99 16.54 -8.66 10.00
CA ALA A 99 17.18 -8.08 8.82
C ALA A 99 18.63 -8.60 8.67
N PRO A 100 19.13 -8.80 7.45
CA PRO A 100 20.51 -9.19 7.23
C PRO A 100 21.47 -8.09 7.70
N GLU A 101 22.65 -8.50 8.16
CA GLU A 101 23.68 -7.58 8.65
C GLU A 101 24.17 -6.61 7.57
N THR A 102 24.58 -5.42 8.00
CA THR A 102 25.23 -4.44 7.11
C THR A 102 26.66 -4.89 6.79
N ARG A 103 27.22 -4.38 5.68
CA ARG A 103 28.62 -4.67 5.30
C ARG A 103 29.62 -4.28 6.40
N LYS A 104 29.36 -3.17 7.11
CA LYS A 104 30.19 -2.70 8.24
C LYS A 104 30.11 -3.67 9.41
N ALA A 105 28.90 -4.04 9.84
CA ALA A 105 28.69 -5.00 10.92
C ALA A 105 29.32 -6.37 10.62
N ARG A 106 29.20 -6.84 9.37
CA ARG A 106 29.86 -8.08 8.92
C ARG A 106 31.37 -8.00 9.02
N ARG A 107 31.98 -6.88 8.59
CA ARG A 107 33.43 -6.68 8.67
C ARG A 107 33.92 -6.67 10.12
N GLU A 108 33.22 -5.96 11.00
CA GLU A 108 33.53 -5.90 12.43
C GLU A 108 33.41 -7.28 13.09
N ARG A 109 32.36 -8.05 12.77
CA ARG A 109 32.19 -9.42 13.26
C ARG A 109 33.34 -10.33 12.82
N LEU A 110 33.69 -10.29 11.53
CA LEU A 110 34.79 -11.10 11.00
C LEU A 110 36.15 -10.69 11.59
N HIS A 111 36.37 -9.39 11.81
CA HIS A 111 37.59 -8.91 12.46
C HIS A 111 37.71 -9.41 13.90
N LYS A 112 36.64 -9.27 14.70
CA LYS A 112 36.59 -9.79 16.08
C LYS A 112 36.82 -11.29 16.14
N ALA A 113 36.16 -12.06 15.26
CA ALA A 113 36.36 -13.50 15.18
C ALA A 113 37.80 -13.87 14.79
N ALA A 114 38.43 -13.10 13.90
CA ALA A 114 39.82 -13.30 13.52
C ALA A 114 40.79 -12.96 14.68
N GLU A 115 40.55 -11.88 15.41
CA GLU A 115 41.33 -11.49 16.58
C GLU A 115 41.23 -12.53 17.71
N GLU A 116 40.03 -13.03 17.99
CA GLU A 116 39.82 -14.09 18.99
C GLU A 116 40.52 -15.38 18.60
N LYS A 117 40.45 -15.78 17.32
CA LYS A 117 41.12 -16.98 16.82
C LYS A 117 42.65 -16.83 16.81
N LYS A 118 43.16 -15.61 16.59
CA LYS A 118 44.60 -15.32 16.69
C LYS A 118 45.11 -15.46 18.12
N LYS A 119 44.30 -15.12 19.12
CA LYS A 119 44.64 -15.26 20.55
C LYS A 119 44.57 -16.71 21.02
N ASP A 120 43.52 -17.45 20.63
CA ASP A 120 43.35 -18.87 20.96
C ASP A 120 43.13 -19.72 19.70
N PRO A 121 44.18 -20.36 19.14
CA PRO A 121 44.08 -21.14 17.91
C PRO A 121 43.19 -22.39 18.02
N LYS A 122 42.92 -22.87 19.25
CA LYS A 122 42.05 -24.03 19.51
C LYS A 122 40.58 -23.65 19.79
N LYS A 123 40.26 -22.37 19.95
CA LYS A 123 38.89 -21.93 20.28
C LYS A 123 38.02 -21.95 19.03
N THR A 124 37.00 -22.79 19.04
CA THR A 124 35.98 -22.83 17.98
C THR A 124 35.02 -21.65 18.12
N VAL A 125 35.40 -20.49 17.59
CA VAL A 125 34.51 -19.33 17.51
C VAL A 125 33.46 -19.61 16.43
N SER A 126 32.17 -19.48 16.77
CA SER A 126 31.08 -19.67 15.81
C SER A 126 31.20 -18.66 14.66
N THR A 127 31.49 -19.16 13.46
CA THR A 127 31.55 -18.36 12.23
C THR A 127 30.17 -18.17 11.60
N ARG A 128 29.14 -18.80 12.16
CA ARG A 128 27.79 -18.80 11.58
C ARG A 128 27.20 -17.39 11.67
N ALA A 129 26.68 -16.92 10.55
CA ALA A 129 25.97 -15.64 10.51
C ALA A 129 24.75 -15.69 11.44
N PRO A 130 24.36 -14.53 12.03
CA PRO A 130 23.16 -14.45 12.83
C PRO A 130 21.94 -14.85 12.01
N LEU A 131 20.90 -15.32 12.70
CA LEU A 131 19.64 -15.69 12.07
C LEU A 131 19.06 -14.46 11.37
N ALA A 132 18.83 -14.59 10.06
CA ALA A 132 18.34 -13.52 9.21
C ALA A 132 17.33 -14.05 8.20
N VAL A 133 16.45 -13.15 7.74
CA VAL A 133 15.54 -13.42 6.63
C VAL A 133 16.30 -13.70 5.34
N VAL A 134 15.79 -14.65 4.57
CA VAL A 134 16.29 -14.96 3.24
C VAL A 134 15.80 -13.89 2.28
N THR A 135 16.72 -13.30 1.52
CA THR A 135 16.44 -12.19 0.60
C THR A 135 16.97 -12.49 -0.79
N GLY A 136 16.33 -11.89 -1.80
CA GLY A 136 16.70 -12.07 -3.20
C GLY A 136 15.91 -13.18 -3.87
N LEU A 137 15.59 -12.98 -5.15
CA LEU A 137 14.67 -13.85 -5.88
C LEU A 137 15.15 -15.31 -5.90
N GLN A 138 16.41 -15.54 -6.28
CA GLN A 138 17.01 -16.87 -6.42
C GLN A 138 17.15 -17.63 -5.08
N GLU A 139 17.50 -16.93 -3.99
CA GLU A 139 17.65 -17.62 -2.70
C GLU A 139 16.28 -17.92 -2.09
N VAL A 140 15.30 -17.03 -2.29
CA VAL A 140 13.93 -17.28 -1.88
C VAL A 140 13.32 -18.45 -2.66
N THR A 141 13.57 -18.59 -3.97
CA THR A 141 13.11 -19.78 -4.72
C THR A 141 13.71 -21.05 -4.16
N ARG A 142 15.01 -21.06 -3.93
CA ARG A 142 15.70 -22.22 -3.37
C ARG A 142 15.14 -22.61 -2.00
N ALA A 143 14.82 -21.63 -1.15
CA ALA A 143 14.21 -21.86 0.14
C ALA A 143 12.78 -22.44 0.03
N ILE A 144 12.02 -22.04 -1.01
CA ILE A 144 10.69 -22.59 -1.30
C ILE A 144 10.79 -24.03 -1.81
N GLU A 145 11.66 -24.29 -2.78
CA GLU A 145 11.84 -25.62 -3.39
C GLU A 145 12.34 -26.65 -2.37
N LYS A 146 13.26 -26.24 -1.48
CA LYS A 146 13.74 -27.07 -0.37
C LYS A 146 12.75 -27.19 0.79
N LYS A 147 11.60 -26.50 0.71
CA LYS A 147 10.58 -26.44 1.79
C LYS A 147 11.14 -25.97 3.14
N GLN A 148 12.15 -25.09 3.09
CA GLN A 148 12.77 -24.50 4.28
C GLN A 148 12.10 -23.19 4.69
N ALA A 149 11.42 -22.52 3.76
CA ALA A 149 10.67 -21.31 4.05
C ALA A 149 9.40 -21.62 4.85
N ARG A 150 9.21 -20.94 5.98
CA ARG A 150 7.99 -21.00 6.79
C ARG A 150 6.93 -20.03 6.32
N MET A 151 7.36 -18.87 5.81
CA MET A 151 6.49 -17.86 5.21
C MET A 151 7.24 -17.06 4.15
N VAL A 152 6.58 -16.77 3.03
CA VAL A 152 7.12 -15.97 1.93
C VAL A 152 6.35 -14.66 1.80
N VAL A 153 7.05 -13.56 1.62
CA VAL A 153 6.47 -12.23 1.40
C VAL A 153 6.88 -11.72 0.02
N ILE A 154 5.89 -11.37 -0.79
CA ILE A 154 6.04 -10.98 -2.19
C ILE A 154 5.56 -9.54 -2.36
N ALA A 155 6.38 -8.69 -3.00
CA ALA A 155 5.98 -7.33 -3.34
C ALA A 155 4.99 -7.32 -4.51
N ASN A 156 3.99 -6.43 -4.46
CA ASN A 156 2.98 -6.34 -5.50
C ASN A 156 3.30 -5.38 -6.66
N ASN A 157 4.32 -4.54 -6.52
CA ASN A 157 4.63 -3.45 -7.45
C ASN A 157 5.98 -3.65 -8.17
N VAL A 158 6.44 -4.89 -8.30
CA VAL A 158 7.66 -5.24 -9.05
C VAL A 158 7.47 -4.93 -10.53
N ASP A 159 8.50 -4.35 -11.14
CA ASP A 159 8.57 -4.06 -12.58
C ASP A 159 9.92 -4.60 -13.07
N PRO A 160 9.97 -5.66 -13.91
CA PRO A 160 8.86 -6.39 -14.55
C PRO A 160 8.11 -7.36 -13.61
N VAL A 161 6.80 -7.54 -13.81
CA VAL A 161 5.94 -8.39 -12.94
C VAL A 161 6.20 -9.89 -13.13
N GLU A 162 6.72 -10.26 -14.29
CA GLU A 162 7.08 -11.61 -14.72
C GLU A 162 8.03 -12.29 -13.73
N LEU A 163 8.90 -11.50 -13.09
CA LEU A 163 9.86 -11.98 -12.08
C LEU A 163 9.18 -12.64 -10.88
N VAL A 164 7.98 -12.20 -10.52
CA VAL A 164 7.26 -12.71 -9.33
C VAL A 164 5.94 -13.39 -9.68
N LEU A 165 5.54 -13.41 -10.95
CA LEU A 165 4.25 -13.93 -11.40
C LEU A 165 4.01 -15.40 -11.01
N TRP A 166 5.05 -16.22 -11.09
CA TRP A 166 5.03 -17.66 -10.79
C TRP A 166 5.21 -17.96 -9.29
N MET A 167 5.67 -16.99 -8.49
CA MET A 167 5.99 -17.21 -7.07
C MET A 167 4.78 -17.66 -6.22
N PRO A 168 3.57 -17.05 -6.33
CA PRO A 168 2.40 -17.54 -5.62
C PRO A 168 2.04 -19.00 -5.95
N ASN A 169 2.20 -19.40 -7.22
CA ASN A 169 1.93 -20.77 -7.65
C ASN A 169 2.97 -21.74 -7.07
N LEU A 170 4.25 -21.35 -7.04
CA LEU A 170 5.32 -22.14 -6.45
C LEU A 170 5.11 -22.33 -4.94
N CYS A 171 4.73 -21.27 -4.22
CA CYS A 171 4.41 -21.35 -2.79
C CYS A 171 3.21 -22.28 -2.54
N ARG A 172 2.16 -22.18 -3.38
CA ARG A 172 0.99 -23.05 -3.31
C ARG A 172 1.34 -24.52 -3.54
N ALA A 173 2.12 -24.83 -4.59
CA ALA A 173 2.52 -26.19 -4.92
C ALA A 173 3.27 -26.86 -3.76
N ASN A 174 4.14 -26.11 -3.09
CA ASN A 174 4.89 -26.56 -1.92
C ASN A 174 4.14 -26.42 -0.59
N LYS A 175 2.88 -25.96 -0.60
CA LYS A 175 2.04 -25.70 0.58
C LYS A 175 2.67 -24.72 1.59
N ILE A 176 3.46 -23.76 1.09
CA ILE A 176 4.12 -22.74 1.91
C ILE A 176 3.22 -21.50 2.01
N PRO A 177 2.99 -20.96 3.23
CA PRO A 177 2.29 -19.70 3.43
C PRO A 177 2.95 -18.54 2.68
N TYR A 178 2.17 -17.79 1.90
CA TYR A 178 2.67 -16.61 1.20
C TYR A 178 1.76 -15.40 1.40
N ALA A 179 2.37 -14.22 1.50
CA ALA A 179 1.68 -12.95 1.60
C ALA A 179 2.10 -12.03 0.45
N ILE A 180 1.13 -11.34 -0.13
CA ILE A 180 1.38 -10.25 -1.07
C ILE A 180 1.32 -8.93 -0.29
N VAL A 181 2.42 -8.18 -0.27
CA VAL A 181 2.54 -6.92 0.46
C VAL A 181 2.62 -5.74 -0.52
N LYS A 182 2.04 -4.62 -0.09
CA LYS A 182 2.14 -3.36 -0.81
C LYS A 182 3.53 -2.74 -0.65
N ASP A 183 4.13 -2.38 -1.78
CA ASP A 183 5.39 -1.65 -1.91
C ASP A 183 6.68 -2.48 -1.64
N MET A 184 7.46 -2.72 -2.69
CA MET A 184 8.82 -3.28 -2.63
C MET A 184 9.80 -2.39 -1.86
N ALA A 185 9.53 -1.08 -1.79
CA ALA A 185 10.36 -0.13 -1.06
C ALA A 185 10.27 -0.36 0.45
N ARG A 186 9.11 -0.75 0.98
CA ARG A 186 8.94 -1.05 2.41
C ARG A 186 9.63 -2.35 2.81
N LEU A 187 9.59 -3.35 1.93
CA LEU A 187 10.36 -4.58 2.11
C LEU A 187 11.86 -4.30 2.04
N GLY A 188 12.28 -3.44 1.10
CA GLY A 188 13.66 -2.96 1.01
C GLY A 188 14.11 -2.30 2.31
N ASP A 189 13.36 -1.31 2.79
CA ASP A 189 13.66 -0.59 4.03
C ASP A 189 13.79 -1.52 5.24
N ALA A 190 12.91 -2.51 5.36
CA ALA A 190 12.97 -3.52 6.43
C ALA A 190 14.28 -4.33 6.39
N ILE A 191 14.88 -4.56 5.22
CA ILE A 191 16.15 -5.31 5.07
C ILE A 191 17.38 -4.41 4.82
N GLY A 192 17.23 -3.08 4.93
CA GLY A 192 18.32 -2.12 4.68
C GLY A 192 18.73 -1.97 3.21
N ARG A 193 17.82 -2.19 2.25
CA ARG A 193 18.02 -1.96 0.81
C ARG A 193 17.02 -0.94 0.26
N LYS A 194 17.30 -0.35 -0.91
CA LYS A 194 16.36 0.57 -1.56
C LYS A 194 15.01 -0.10 -1.89
N THR A 195 15.07 -1.34 -2.36
CA THR A 195 13.91 -2.16 -2.75
C THR A 195 14.19 -3.63 -2.52
N ALA A 196 13.13 -4.42 -2.33
CA ALA A 196 13.19 -5.88 -2.29
C ALA A 196 11.94 -6.48 -2.95
N THR A 197 12.13 -7.43 -3.88
CA THR A 197 11.05 -8.09 -4.63
C THR A 197 10.34 -9.14 -3.80
N CYS A 198 11.10 -9.97 -3.08
CA CYS A 198 10.58 -11.01 -2.19
C CYS A 198 11.54 -11.24 -1.01
N VAL A 199 10.96 -11.72 0.09
CA VAL A 199 11.65 -12.08 1.33
C VAL A 199 11.03 -13.37 1.87
N ALA A 200 11.84 -14.29 2.39
CA ALA A 200 11.36 -15.48 3.08
C ALA A 200 11.85 -15.51 4.52
N ILE A 201 10.97 -15.93 5.42
CA ILE A 201 11.29 -16.25 6.81
C ILE A 201 11.49 -17.76 6.85
N THR A 202 12.72 -18.20 7.10
CA THR A 202 13.08 -19.62 7.27
C THR A 202 12.94 -20.04 8.72
N ASP A 203 13.41 -19.20 9.64
CA ASP A 203 13.32 -19.48 11.07
C ASP A 203 13.26 -18.18 11.89
N VAL A 204 12.83 -18.29 13.14
CA VAL A 204 12.76 -17.19 14.12
C VAL A 204 13.18 -17.71 15.49
N ASN A 205 13.62 -16.81 16.37
CA ASN A 205 13.85 -17.14 17.77
C ASN A 205 12.53 -17.52 18.46
N ALA A 206 12.61 -18.32 19.52
CA ALA A 206 11.45 -18.84 20.24
C ALA A 206 10.49 -17.75 20.75
N GLU A 207 11.01 -16.58 21.11
CA GLU A 207 10.24 -15.41 21.56
C GLU A 207 9.28 -14.84 20.50
N ASP A 208 9.60 -14.98 19.21
CA ASP A 208 8.77 -14.46 18.11
C ASP A 208 7.91 -15.54 17.44
N GLU A 209 8.03 -16.79 17.90
CA GLU A 209 7.36 -17.96 17.32
C GLU A 209 5.83 -17.82 17.35
N ALA A 210 5.29 -17.30 18.46
CA ALA A 210 3.86 -17.06 18.61
C ALA A 210 3.36 -15.99 17.61
N THR A 211 4.11 -14.90 17.46
CA THR A 211 3.82 -13.82 16.51
C THR A 211 3.81 -14.34 15.08
N LEU A 212 4.83 -15.13 14.71
CA LEU A 212 4.92 -15.72 13.37
C LEU A 212 3.77 -16.69 13.10
N LYS A 213 3.41 -17.55 14.07
CA LYS A 213 2.27 -18.49 13.93
C LYS A 213 0.95 -17.74 13.69
N ASN A 214 0.71 -16.67 14.44
CA ASN A 214 -0.49 -15.84 14.27
C ASN A 214 -0.54 -15.18 12.89
N LEU A 215 0.59 -14.65 12.43
CA LEU A 215 0.71 -14.04 11.11
C LEU A 215 0.48 -15.08 10.00
N ILE A 216 1.11 -16.27 10.10
CA ILE A 216 0.93 -17.37 9.15
C ILE A 216 -0.53 -17.79 9.04
N ARG A 217 -1.24 -17.92 10.19
CA ARG A 217 -2.66 -18.27 10.21
C ARG A 217 -3.50 -17.25 9.43
N SER A 218 -3.33 -15.96 9.71
CA SER A 218 -4.04 -14.88 9.03
C SER A 218 -3.72 -14.80 7.53
N VAL A 219 -2.45 -15.01 7.17
CA VAL A 219 -1.96 -15.01 5.78
C VAL A 219 -2.52 -16.20 5.00
N ASN A 220 -2.50 -17.40 5.57
CA ASN A 220 -3.04 -18.61 4.95
C ASN A 220 -4.54 -18.50 4.68
N ALA A 221 -5.31 -17.95 5.61
CA ALA A 221 -6.74 -17.71 5.44
C ALA A 221 -7.04 -16.73 4.28
N ARG A 222 -6.13 -15.78 4.01
CA ARG A 222 -6.29 -14.78 2.97
C ARG A 222 -5.82 -15.25 1.59
N PHE A 223 -4.72 -15.99 1.53
CA PHE A 223 -4.02 -16.31 0.29
C PHE A 223 -4.11 -17.80 -0.05
N LEU A 224 -3.40 -18.65 0.69
CA LEU A 224 -3.21 -20.07 0.34
C LEU A 224 -4.55 -20.83 0.28
N SER A 225 -5.36 -20.73 1.33
CA SER A 225 -6.68 -21.40 1.41
C SER A 225 -7.69 -20.84 0.39
N ARG A 226 -7.56 -19.58 0.00
CA ARG A 226 -8.41 -18.90 -0.99
C ARG A 226 -7.85 -18.95 -2.41
N SER A 227 -6.77 -19.69 -2.63
CA SER A 227 -6.01 -19.61 -3.89
C SER A 227 -6.85 -20.02 -5.11
N ASP A 228 -7.78 -20.97 -4.98
CA ASP A 228 -8.68 -21.38 -6.07
C ASP A 228 -9.67 -20.28 -6.46
N VAL A 229 -10.21 -19.56 -5.48
CA VAL A 229 -11.08 -18.41 -5.73
C VAL A 229 -10.29 -17.31 -6.40
N ILE A 230 -9.09 -17.00 -5.91
CA ILE A 230 -8.21 -15.96 -6.50
C ILE A 230 -7.89 -16.29 -7.96
N ARG A 231 -7.64 -17.56 -8.31
CA ARG A 231 -7.36 -18.01 -9.68
C ARG A 231 -8.55 -17.91 -10.64
N ARG A 232 -9.78 -17.79 -10.13
CA ARG A 232 -10.99 -17.62 -10.94
C ARG A 232 -11.42 -16.15 -11.04
N GLN A 233 -10.98 -15.30 -10.12
CA GLN A 233 -11.37 -13.90 -10.06
C GLN A 233 -10.58 -13.03 -11.04
N TRP A 234 -11.26 -12.64 -12.12
CA TRP A 234 -10.78 -11.62 -13.04
C TRP A 234 -10.79 -10.23 -12.39
N GLY A 235 -9.89 -9.36 -12.84
CA GLY A 235 -9.79 -7.97 -12.39
C GLY A 235 -10.07 -6.96 -13.50
N GLY A 236 -9.94 -5.68 -13.15
CA GLY A 236 -10.05 -4.57 -14.11
C GLY A 236 -11.49 -4.18 -14.43
N LEU A 237 -11.76 -3.84 -15.70
CA LEU A 237 -13.08 -3.39 -16.20
C LEU A 237 -13.67 -2.18 -15.46
N GLN A 238 -12.83 -1.36 -14.84
CA GLN A 238 -13.28 -0.18 -14.13
C GLN A 238 -13.51 0.95 -15.13
N LEU A 239 -14.73 1.45 -15.29
CA LEU A 239 -15.05 2.61 -16.14
C LEU A 239 -14.58 3.95 -15.54
N SER A 240 -14.65 5.01 -16.35
CA SER A 240 -14.43 6.39 -15.89
C SER A 240 -15.47 6.80 -14.87
N LEU A 241 -15.11 7.71 -13.95
CA LEU A 241 -16.09 8.28 -13.02
C LEU A 241 -17.23 8.98 -13.76
N ARG A 242 -16.94 9.64 -14.89
CA ARG A 242 -17.95 10.28 -15.75
C ARG A 242 -18.95 9.26 -16.30
N SER A 243 -18.46 8.20 -16.95
CA SER A 243 -19.30 7.13 -17.50
C SER A 243 -20.07 6.38 -16.41
N ARG A 244 -19.46 6.14 -15.23
CA ARG A 244 -20.16 5.52 -14.08
C ARG A 244 -21.26 6.42 -13.54
N ALA A 245 -21.05 7.73 -13.47
CA ALA A 245 -22.04 8.70 -13.03
C ALA A 245 -23.21 8.79 -14.02
N GLU A 246 -22.92 8.76 -15.31
CA GLU A 246 -23.94 8.72 -16.38
C GLU A 246 -24.80 7.46 -16.30
N LEU A 247 -24.17 6.28 -16.20
CA LEU A 247 -24.88 5.02 -15.99
C LEU A 247 -25.73 5.06 -14.71
N ARG A 248 -25.17 5.56 -13.59
CA ARG A 248 -25.91 5.71 -12.34
C ARG A 248 -27.13 6.63 -12.52
N LYS A 249 -26.99 7.76 -13.21
CA LYS A 249 -28.10 8.68 -13.50
C LYS A 249 -29.16 8.02 -14.38
N LYS A 250 -28.76 7.21 -15.37
CA LYS A 250 -29.67 6.43 -16.21
C LYS A 250 -30.42 5.38 -15.38
N HIS A 251 -29.72 4.59 -14.56
CA HIS A 251 -30.34 3.60 -13.69
C HIS A 251 -31.31 4.23 -12.69
N ALA A 252 -30.97 5.37 -12.09
CA ALA A 252 -31.86 6.08 -11.17
C ALA A 252 -33.14 6.57 -11.87
N ARG A 253 -33.05 7.05 -13.11
CA ARG A 253 -34.23 7.43 -13.91
C ARG A 253 -35.13 6.23 -14.20
N ASN A 254 -34.56 5.13 -14.69
CA ASN A 254 -35.32 3.92 -15.02
C ASN A 254 -36.00 3.33 -13.78
N ALA A 255 -35.30 3.25 -12.64
CA ALA A 255 -35.89 2.78 -11.40
C ALA A 255 -37.09 3.64 -10.94
N GLY A 256 -37.05 4.96 -11.21
CA GLY A 256 -38.20 5.84 -10.95
C GLY A 256 -39.38 5.57 -11.87
N VAL A 257 -39.14 5.20 -13.13
CA VAL A 257 -40.18 4.79 -14.09
C VAL A 257 -40.80 3.45 -13.67
N ASP A 258 -39.97 2.46 -13.33
CA ASP A 258 -40.43 1.14 -12.90
C ASP A 258 -41.24 1.23 -11.59
N ALA A 259 -40.81 2.07 -10.64
CA ALA A 259 -41.54 2.30 -9.40
C ALA A 259 -42.88 3.03 -9.63
N ALA A 260 -42.94 3.98 -10.56
CA ALA A 260 -44.19 4.64 -10.94
C ALA A 260 -45.16 3.68 -11.64
N ALA A 261 -44.64 2.74 -12.43
CA ALA A 261 -45.42 1.72 -13.12
C ALA A 261 -45.97 0.61 -12.19
N ILE A 262 -45.42 0.44 -10.99
CA ILE A 262 -45.93 -0.51 -9.97
C ILE A 262 -47.07 0.11 -9.12
N ILE A 263 -47.18 1.45 -9.09
CA ILE A 263 -48.20 2.18 -8.31
C ILE A 263 -49.47 2.43 -9.15
N GLN A 264 -49.41 2.23 -10.47
CA GLN A 264 -50.56 2.24 -11.38
C GLN A 264 -51.09 0.81 -11.58
#